data_AF-A0A936MS98-F1
#
_entry.id   AF-A0A936MS98-F1
#
_cell.length_a   1.000
_cell.length_b   1.000
_cell.length_c   1.000
_cell.angle_alpha   90.00
_cell.angle_beta   90.00
_cell.angle_gamma   90.00
#
_symmetry.space_group_name_H-M   'P 1'
#
loop_
_entity.id
_entity.type
_entity.pdbx_description
1 polymer ?
#
loop_
_entity_poly.entity_id
_entity_poly.type
_entity_poly.pdbx_seq_one_letter_code
_entity_poly.pdbx_strand_id
1 'polypeptide(L)'
;MSIRVLVWVRRVSQAGFLALFLYFLFQTGFRGSFASAETAVRLPLPVEAFLLADPFVAAMTLLSTHTVYRGLVWSLGLLALTLVFGRVFCGWICPFGTLHHFFGWIFPSRYLRGNKRVESNKTAPRQRIKYYLMYAFLAASVAGSAIGGLFDPICIAVRAIGLAVIPAVQYVFGVASFVTGQAGVRPLQSATDVAQDFLAQTVWQSKQFYFHHTWFIGILLVAVLFMNRVIPRFWCRVLCPLGAFLGVFARFALFGMEKDHAKCTDCNLCLVNCQGADSPQGGVKWRQDECHMCLNCESACPEDVIKFRFLPNRKGTITKPDTGRRTAIASAAAGAAIVPAARIADVIDANYDHRVIRPPGSVEEREFLERCIRCAECMKVCPNNALHPAFFEAGVEGIWTPILIPRIGYCEHSCVLCGQVCPTGAIQKITEDQKLGLGQKPVSIGTAFYDQGRCLPWAMATPCIVCEEFCPTSPKAIWVEEVTIPRRLPIASEDGKEPEMTTVHVQRPHVDPSLCIGCGACEKVCPVQDKPAVYVTNVGETRSKTNVILLEDTNYNRPG
;
A
#
# COMPACT_ATOMS: atom_id res chain seq x y z
N MET A 1 -9.94 -37.95 12.19
CA MET A 1 -9.99 -36.67 12.96
C MET A 1 -11.41 -36.14 12.90
N SER A 2 -12.05 -35.82 14.03
CA SER A 2 -13.44 -35.31 14.02
C SER A 2 -13.51 -33.94 13.33
N ILE A 3 -14.54 -33.68 12.53
CA ILE A 3 -14.72 -32.41 11.80
C ILE A 3 -14.72 -31.19 12.72
N ARG A 4 -15.18 -31.36 13.97
CA ARG A 4 -15.15 -30.30 14.99
C ARG A 4 -13.71 -29.88 15.33
N VAL A 5 -12.78 -30.84 15.34
CA VAL A 5 -11.35 -30.55 15.55
C VAL A 5 -10.80 -29.76 14.36
N LEU A 6 -11.15 -30.12 13.11
CA LEU A 6 -10.73 -29.38 11.92
C LEU A 6 -11.22 -27.93 11.92
N VAL A 7 -12.45 -27.66 12.40
CA VAL A 7 -12.96 -26.30 12.57
C VAL A 7 -12.15 -25.50 13.59
N TRP A 8 -11.70 -26.12 14.68
CA TRP A 8 -10.81 -25.48 15.65
C TRP A 8 -9.41 -25.24 15.09
N VAL A 9 -8.83 -26.21 14.38
CA VAL A 9 -7.54 -26.03 13.69
C VAL A 9 -7.63 -24.87 12.69
N ARG A 10 -8.74 -24.74 11.97
CA ARG A 10 -8.99 -23.57 11.10
C ARG A 10 -8.96 -22.26 11.86
N ARG A 11 -9.63 -22.17 13.02
CA ARG A 11 -9.66 -20.94 13.83
C ARG A 11 -8.27 -20.58 14.37
N VAL A 12 -7.53 -21.58 14.83
CA VAL A 12 -6.14 -21.41 15.28
C VAL A 12 -5.26 -20.95 14.12
N SER A 13 -5.40 -21.56 12.93
CA SER A 13 -4.69 -21.14 11.73
C SER A 13 -5.02 -19.70 11.32
N GLN A 14 -6.31 -19.32 11.32
CA GLN A 14 -6.75 -17.96 11.03
C GLN A 14 -6.14 -16.92 11.99
N ALA A 15 -6.15 -17.22 13.28
CA ALA A 15 -5.57 -16.35 14.31
C ALA A 15 -4.04 -16.28 14.16
N GLY A 16 -3.38 -17.41 13.92
CA GLY A 16 -1.93 -17.50 13.73
C GLY A 16 -1.45 -16.71 12.51
N PHE A 17 -2.11 -16.87 11.35
CA PHE A 17 -1.75 -16.11 10.14
C PHE A 17 -2.08 -14.63 10.24
N LEU A 18 -3.17 -14.24 10.93
CA LEU A 18 -3.44 -12.83 11.21
C LEU A 18 -2.37 -12.23 12.15
N ALA A 19 -1.98 -12.96 13.19
CA ALA A 19 -0.92 -12.53 14.10
C ALA A 19 0.42 -12.41 13.38
N LEU A 20 0.76 -13.38 12.52
CA LEU A 20 1.96 -13.34 11.69
C LEU A 20 1.95 -12.15 10.71
N PHE A 21 0.82 -11.89 10.07
CA PHE A 21 0.64 -10.75 9.18
C PHE A 21 0.82 -9.42 9.93
N LEU A 22 0.18 -9.27 11.09
CA LEU A 22 0.34 -8.08 11.93
C LEU A 22 1.78 -7.95 12.44
N TYR A 23 2.43 -9.06 12.81
CA TYR A 23 3.83 -9.07 13.24
C TYR A 23 4.76 -8.57 12.13
N PHE A 24 4.67 -9.11 10.91
CA PHE A 24 5.46 -8.61 9.78
C PHE A 24 5.17 -7.15 9.48
N LEU A 25 3.90 -6.76 9.51
CA LEU A 25 3.51 -5.38 9.31
C LEU A 25 4.17 -4.48 10.37
N PHE A 26 4.15 -4.83 11.67
CA PHE A 26 4.84 -4.04 12.70
C PHE A 26 6.36 -4.00 12.52
N GLN A 27 6.97 -5.08 12.05
CA GLN A 27 8.40 -5.14 11.75
C GLN A 27 8.81 -4.35 10.49
N THR A 28 7.87 -3.90 9.66
CA THR A 28 8.18 -2.97 8.55
C THR A 28 8.67 -1.61 9.05
N GLY A 29 8.51 -1.27 10.33
CA GLY A 29 9.02 -0.01 10.86
C GLY A 29 10.53 -0.06 11.13
N PHE A 30 11.29 0.93 10.64
CA PHE A 30 12.73 1.02 10.91
C PHE A 30 13.00 1.43 12.35
N ARG A 31 13.80 0.66 13.08
CA ARG A 31 14.18 0.92 14.48
C ARG A 31 15.68 1.14 14.70
N GLY A 32 16.47 1.15 13.63
CA GLY A 32 17.92 1.38 13.69
C GLY A 32 18.27 2.86 13.84
N SER A 33 19.56 3.13 14.03
CA SER A 33 20.14 4.47 13.94
C SER A 33 20.99 4.58 12.69
N PHE A 34 20.98 5.74 12.04
CA PHE A 34 21.88 6.06 10.93
C PHE A 34 23.28 6.50 11.41
N ALA A 35 23.53 6.55 12.72
CA ALA A 35 24.78 7.06 13.31
C ALA A 35 25.93 6.04 13.35
N SER A 36 25.65 4.73 13.23
CA SER A 36 26.68 3.68 13.23
C SER A 36 26.97 3.19 11.81
N ALA A 37 28.12 3.57 11.26
CA ALA A 37 28.55 3.22 9.91
C ALA A 37 28.82 1.71 9.67
N GLU A 38 28.85 0.89 10.72
CA GLU A 38 29.26 -0.52 10.64
C GLU A 38 28.11 -1.50 10.33
N THR A 39 26.84 -1.08 10.45
CA THR A 39 25.68 -1.95 10.18
C THR A 39 24.88 -1.45 8.99
N ALA A 40 24.87 -2.23 7.91
CA ALA A 40 24.04 -1.94 6.73
C ALA A 40 22.56 -1.79 7.11
N VAL A 41 21.90 -0.78 6.54
CA VAL A 41 20.49 -0.43 6.75
C VAL A 41 19.62 -1.47 6.04
N ARG A 42 19.36 -2.59 6.73
CA ARG A 42 18.54 -3.70 6.21
C ARG A 42 17.45 -4.09 7.18
N LEU A 43 16.29 -4.47 6.63
CA LEU A 43 15.24 -5.11 7.41
C LEU A 43 15.67 -6.54 7.77
N PRO A 44 15.47 -6.96 9.03
CA PRO A 44 15.86 -8.29 9.49
C PRO A 44 14.96 -9.41 8.95
N LEU A 45 13.76 -9.08 8.46
CA LEU A 45 12.73 -10.04 8.05
C LEU A 45 12.12 -9.65 6.69
N PRO A 46 11.69 -10.64 5.88
CA PRO A 46 10.99 -10.41 4.61
C PRO A 46 9.53 -9.99 4.88
N VAL A 47 9.31 -8.71 5.14
CA VAL A 47 7.99 -8.15 5.45
C VAL A 47 7.02 -8.25 4.27
N GLU A 48 7.54 -8.32 3.04
CA GLU A 48 6.77 -8.46 1.80
C GLU A 48 6.24 -9.89 1.52
N ALA A 49 6.54 -10.87 2.38
CA ALA A 49 6.26 -12.29 2.12
C ALA A 49 4.79 -12.60 1.76
N PHE A 50 3.82 -11.97 2.43
CA PHE A 50 2.39 -12.18 2.11
C PHE A 50 2.03 -11.64 0.71
N LEU A 51 2.64 -10.54 0.29
CA LEU A 51 2.43 -9.96 -1.04
C LEU A 51 3.11 -10.79 -2.13
N LEU A 52 4.29 -11.37 -1.84
CA LEU A 52 4.98 -12.28 -2.76
C LEU A 52 4.24 -13.61 -2.97
N ALA A 53 3.46 -14.05 -1.98
CA ALA A 53 2.64 -15.25 -2.06
C ALA A 53 1.32 -15.05 -2.82
N ASP A 54 1.00 -13.82 -3.25
CA ASP A 54 -0.25 -13.51 -3.91
C ASP A 54 -0.22 -13.82 -5.42
N PRO A 55 -1.01 -14.80 -5.89
CA PRO A 55 -1.00 -15.20 -7.29
C PRO A 55 -1.75 -14.25 -8.22
N PHE A 56 -2.66 -13.42 -7.69
CA PHE A 56 -3.32 -12.39 -8.49
C PHE A 56 -2.35 -11.24 -8.78
N VAL A 57 -1.58 -10.81 -7.78
CA VAL A 57 -0.48 -9.85 -7.97
C VAL A 57 0.58 -10.40 -8.93
N ALA A 58 0.97 -11.67 -8.77
CA ALA A 58 1.91 -12.31 -9.67
C ALA A 58 1.40 -12.33 -11.12
N ALA A 59 0.13 -12.66 -11.33
CA ALA A 59 -0.50 -12.66 -12.66
C ALA A 59 -0.57 -11.25 -13.27
N MET A 60 -1.00 -10.24 -12.51
CA MET A 60 -1.04 -8.85 -13.00
C MET A 60 0.35 -8.35 -13.39
N THR A 61 1.36 -8.59 -12.53
CA THR A 61 2.73 -8.15 -12.80
C THR A 61 3.27 -8.85 -14.05
N LEU A 62 3.11 -10.16 -14.16
CA LEU A 62 3.52 -10.92 -15.34
C LEU A 62 2.84 -10.41 -16.63
N LEU A 63 1.54 -10.11 -16.57
CA LEU A 63 0.80 -9.61 -17.74
C LEU A 63 1.19 -8.19 -18.12
N SER A 64 1.54 -7.35 -17.14
CA SER A 64 1.90 -5.95 -17.39
C SER A 64 3.34 -5.75 -17.81
N THR A 65 4.29 -6.51 -17.26
CA THR A 65 5.73 -6.32 -17.53
C THR A 65 6.34 -7.40 -18.40
N HIS A 66 5.59 -8.45 -18.73
CA HIS A 66 6.08 -9.66 -19.40
C HIS A 66 7.25 -10.35 -18.68
N THR A 67 7.47 -10.04 -17.40
CA THR A 67 8.58 -10.53 -16.58
C THR A 67 8.09 -10.93 -15.20
N VAL A 68 8.67 -11.98 -14.62
CA VAL A 68 8.36 -12.42 -13.26
C VAL A 68 9.46 -11.98 -12.32
N TYR A 69 9.14 -11.09 -11.38
CA TYR A 69 10.07 -10.76 -10.30
C TYR A 69 10.36 -12.02 -9.47
N ARG A 70 11.64 -12.29 -9.15
CA ARG A 70 12.09 -13.55 -8.52
C ARG A 70 11.27 -13.97 -7.28
N GLY A 71 10.81 -12.99 -6.50
CA GLY A 71 9.99 -13.25 -5.31
C GLY A 71 8.56 -13.76 -5.60
N LEU A 72 7.97 -13.42 -6.75
CA LEU A 72 6.58 -13.78 -7.07
C LEU A 72 6.41 -15.28 -7.38
N VAL A 73 7.51 -16.02 -7.51
CA VAL A 73 7.49 -17.49 -7.64
C VAL A 73 6.85 -18.16 -6.42
N TRP A 74 6.91 -17.54 -5.24
CA TRP A 74 6.26 -18.03 -4.02
C TRP A 74 4.74 -18.18 -4.18
N SER A 75 4.11 -17.40 -5.07
CA SER A 75 2.68 -17.51 -5.37
C SER A 75 2.27 -18.87 -5.97
N LEU A 76 3.19 -19.59 -6.59
CA LEU A 76 2.95 -20.95 -7.10
C LEU A 76 2.62 -21.93 -5.96
N GLY A 77 3.19 -21.73 -4.77
CA GLY A 77 2.86 -22.52 -3.60
C GLY A 77 1.38 -22.37 -3.21
N LEU A 78 0.86 -21.14 -3.28
CA LEU A 78 -0.55 -20.88 -2.98
C LEU A 78 -1.49 -21.42 -4.07
N LEU A 79 -1.08 -21.35 -5.33
CA LEU A 79 -1.81 -21.98 -6.44
C LEU A 79 -1.84 -23.50 -6.30
N ALA A 80 -0.71 -24.14 -6.00
CA ALA A 80 -0.63 -25.58 -5.75
C ALA A 80 -1.55 -25.98 -4.60
N LEU A 81 -1.51 -25.24 -3.48
CA LEU A 81 -2.43 -25.44 -2.37
C LEU A 81 -3.90 -25.32 -2.80
N THR A 82 -4.19 -24.39 -3.71
CA THR A 82 -5.55 -24.18 -4.25
C THR A 82 -6.00 -25.30 -5.18
N LEU A 83 -5.08 -25.87 -5.97
CA LEU A 83 -5.34 -27.02 -6.84
C LEU A 83 -5.55 -28.31 -6.04
N VAL A 84 -5.03 -28.40 -4.83
CA VAL A 84 -5.25 -29.58 -3.96
C VAL A 84 -6.51 -29.39 -3.13
N PHE A 85 -6.58 -28.31 -2.34
CA PHE A 85 -7.61 -28.12 -1.31
C PHE A 85 -8.75 -27.18 -1.71
N GLY A 86 -8.76 -26.65 -2.93
CA GLY A 86 -9.68 -25.58 -3.33
C GLY A 86 -9.29 -24.26 -2.68
N ARG A 87 -10.24 -23.32 -2.48
CA ARG A 87 -9.93 -21.98 -1.96
C ARG A 87 -9.68 -21.92 -0.45
N VAL A 88 -8.82 -22.80 0.05
CA VAL A 88 -8.45 -22.90 1.47
C VAL A 88 -7.82 -21.60 1.97
N PHE A 89 -7.11 -20.85 1.12
CA PHE A 89 -6.55 -19.54 1.45
C PHE A 89 -7.59 -18.58 2.05
N CYS A 90 -8.75 -18.44 1.40
CA CYS A 90 -9.82 -17.54 1.81
C CYS A 90 -10.44 -17.92 3.16
N GLY A 91 -10.36 -19.20 3.54
CA GLY A 91 -10.93 -19.74 4.76
C GLY A 91 -9.95 -19.88 5.93
N TRP A 92 -8.66 -20.04 5.67
CA TRP A 92 -7.67 -20.47 6.66
C TRP A 92 -6.49 -19.50 6.82
N ILE A 93 -6.04 -18.86 5.73
CA ILE A 93 -4.77 -18.13 5.71
C ILE A 93 -4.98 -16.61 5.57
N CYS A 94 -5.93 -16.18 4.73
CA CYS A 94 -6.09 -14.78 4.35
C CYS A 94 -6.36 -13.86 5.57
N PRO A 95 -5.46 -12.89 5.88
CA PRO A 95 -5.63 -12.01 7.03
C PRO A 95 -6.88 -11.13 6.89
N PHE A 96 -7.15 -10.65 5.67
CA PHE A 96 -8.34 -9.85 5.39
C PHE A 96 -9.64 -10.65 5.59
N GLY A 97 -9.66 -11.92 5.19
CA GLY A 97 -10.78 -12.83 5.45
C GLY A 97 -11.03 -13.05 6.95
N THR A 98 -9.96 -13.16 7.74
CA THR A 98 -10.03 -13.25 9.20
C THR A 98 -10.52 -11.95 9.82
N LEU A 99 -10.08 -10.78 9.36
CA LEU A 99 -10.59 -9.48 9.80
C LEU A 99 -12.10 -9.36 9.57
N HIS A 100 -12.60 -9.74 8.41
CA HIS A 100 -14.05 -9.76 8.14
C HIS A 100 -14.81 -10.70 9.10
N HIS A 101 -14.21 -11.85 9.44
CA HIS A 101 -14.82 -12.80 10.37
C HIS A 101 -14.85 -12.25 11.81
N PHE A 102 -13.75 -11.65 12.24
CA PHE A 102 -13.60 -11.00 13.54
C PHE A 102 -14.58 -9.84 13.72
N PHE A 103 -14.66 -8.94 12.73
CA PHE A 103 -15.63 -7.83 12.73
C PHE A 103 -17.08 -8.32 12.71
N GLY A 104 -17.39 -9.36 11.94
CA GLY A 104 -18.72 -9.96 11.92
C GLY A 104 -19.13 -10.62 13.26
N TRP A 105 -18.15 -11.03 14.06
CA TRP A 105 -18.36 -11.56 15.40
C TRP A 105 -18.54 -10.45 16.45
N ILE A 106 -17.70 -9.41 16.43
CA ILE A 106 -17.80 -8.26 17.35
C ILE A 106 -19.07 -7.45 17.09
N PHE A 107 -19.39 -7.20 15.83
CA PHE A 107 -20.53 -6.38 15.41
C PHE A 107 -21.57 -7.22 14.67
N PRO A 108 -22.25 -8.16 15.36
CA PRO A 108 -23.19 -9.05 14.72
C PRO A 108 -24.31 -8.25 14.04
N SER A 109 -24.71 -8.72 12.86
CA SER A 109 -25.80 -8.10 12.12
C SER A 109 -27.11 -8.26 12.89
N ARG A 110 -27.78 -7.13 13.15
CA ARG A 110 -29.17 -7.13 13.64
C ARG A 110 -30.17 -7.41 12.51
N TYR A 111 -29.78 -7.15 11.25
CA TYR A 111 -30.61 -7.32 10.06
C TYR A 111 -30.64 -8.77 9.56
N LEU A 112 -29.50 -9.46 9.58
CA LEU A 112 -29.34 -10.83 9.08
C LEU A 112 -29.64 -11.88 10.16
N ARG A 113 -30.92 -12.01 10.52
CA ARG A 113 -31.42 -13.03 11.46
C ARG A 113 -32.41 -13.98 10.78
N GLY A 114 -32.46 -15.23 11.26
CA GLY A 114 -33.37 -16.28 10.76
C GLY A 114 -33.32 -16.43 9.24
N ASN A 115 -34.49 -16.38 8.61
CA ASN A 115 -34.66 -16.57 7.16
C ASN A 115 -33.86 -15.57 6.31
N LYS A 116 -33.68 -14.31 6.76
CA LYS A 116 -32.88 -13.33 6.02
C LYS A 116 -31.40 -13.74 5.92
N ARG A 117 -30.88 -14.42 6.94
CA ARG A 117 -29.51 -14.95 6.91
C ARG A 117 -29.38 -16.14 5.98
N VAL A 118 -30.37 -17.02 5.99
CA VAL A 118 -30.46 -18.14 5.04
C VAL A 118 -30.45 -17.61 3.61
N GLU A 119 -31.30 -16.64 3.30
CA GLU A 119 -31.40 -16.05 1.96
C GLU A 119 -30.11 -15.34 1.53
N SER A 120 -29.48 -14.59 2.44
CA SER A 120 -28.19 -13.92 2.15
C SER A 120 -27.03 -14.89 1.93
N ASN A 121 -27.13 -16.12 2.46
CA ASN A 121 -26.14 -17.18 2.29
C ASN A 121 -26.45 -18.15 1.14
N LYS A 122 -27.56 -17.97 0.43
CA LYS A 122 -27.76 -18.60 -0.86
C LYS A 122 -26.89 -17.93 -1.92
N THR A 123 -26.58 -18.68 -2.97
CA THR A 123 -25.85 -18.15 -4.13
C THR A 123 -26.64 -17.02 -4.77
N ALA A 124 -25.99 -15.90 -5.04
CA ALA A 124 -26.62 -14.69 -5.55
C ALA A 124 -25.87 -14.14 -6.78
N PRO A 125 -26.57 -13.51 -7.76
CA PRO A 125 -25.93 -12.99 -8.98
C PRO A 125 -24.82 -11.97 -8.73
N ARG A 126 -24.85 -11.26 -7.61
CA ARG A 126 -23.82 -10.30 -7.16
C ARG A 126 -22.44 -10.92 -6.94
N GLN A 127 -22.33 -12.23 -6.72
CA GLN A 127 -21.04 -12.93 -6.67
C GLN A 127 -20.30 -12.92 -8.02
N ARG A 128 -20.99 -12.63 -9.12
CA ARG A 128 -20.39 -12.50 -10.45
C ARG A 128 -19.51 -11.24 -10.59
N ILE A 129 -19.74 -10.22 -9.77
CA ILE A 129 -19.05 -8.91 -9.84
C ILE A 129 -17.54 -9.08 -9.69
N LYS A 130 -17.05 -9.83 -8.69
CA LYS A 130 -15.61 -10.08 -8.51
C LYS A 130 -14.94 -10.75 -9.70
N TYR A 131 -15.65 -11.60 -10.46
CA TYR A 131 -15.11 -12.21 -11.66
C TYR A 131 -14.99 -11.20 -12.79
N TYR A 132 -16.00 -10.34 -12.97
CA TYR A 132 -15.93 -9.25 -13.95
C TYR A 132 -14.83 -8.24 -13.59
N LEU A 133 -14.66 -7.89 -12.31
CA LEU A 133 -13.54 -7.08 -11.84
C LEU A 133 -12.19 -7.76 -12.12
N MET A 134 -12.06 -9.05 -11.81
CA MET A 134 -10.85 -9.81 -12.12
C MET A 134 -10.54 -9.80 -13.63
N TYR A 135 -11.53 -10.03 -14.51
CA TYR A 135 -11.31 -9.98 -15.95
C TYR A 135 -10.92 -8.58 -16.42
N ALA A 136 -11.58 -7.54 -15.92
CA ALA A 136 -11.25 -6.16 -16.26
C ALA A 136 -9.83 -5.79 -15.83
N PHE A 137 -9.42 -6.15 -14.61
CA PHE A 137 -8.08 -5.84 -14.11
C PHE A 137 -6.98 -6.63 -14.82
N LEU A 138 -7.16 -7.93 -15.08
CA LEU A 138 -6.17 -8.70 -15.84
C LEU A 138 -6.04 -8.18 -17.28
N ALA A 139 -7.14 -7.76 -17.90
CA ALA A 139 -7.11 -7.15 -19.22
C ALA A 139 -6.47 -5.76 -19.21
N ALA A 140 -6.71 -4.95 -18.17
CA ALA A 140 -6.01 -3.68 -17.96
C ALA A 140 -4.50 -3.88 -17.73
N SER A 141 -4.10 -4.98 -17.07
CA SER A 141 -2.68 -5.33 -16.92
C SER A 141 -2.04 -5.65 -18.26
N VAL A 142 -2.72 -6.33 -19.18
CA VAL A 142 -2.20 -6.51 -20.55
C VAL A 142 -1.98 -5.17 -21.28
N ALA A 143 -2.79 -4.15 -20.95
CA ALA A 143 -2.61 -2.79 -21.46
C ALA A 143 -1.53 -1.97 -20.70
N GLY A 144 -0.79 -2.60 -19.78
CA GLY A 144 0.28 -1.96 -19.02
C GLY A 144 -0.22 -1.21 -17.79
N SER A 145 -1.15 -1.78 -17.00
CA SER A 145 -1.58 -1.18 -15.73
C SER A 145 -1.78 -2.19 -14.60
N ALA A 146 -1.11 -1.96 -13.47
CA ALA A 146 -1.29 -2.73 -12.24
C ALA A 146 -2.41 -2.20 -11.33
N ILE A 147 -3.38 -1.43 -11.85
CA ILE A 147 -4.45 -0.79 -11.06
C ILE A 147 -5.30 -1.79 -10.24
N GLY A 148 -5.36 -3.05 -10.65
CA GLY A 148 -6.06 -4.11 -9.91
C GLY A 148 -5.53 -4.35 -8.50
N GLY A 149 -4.29 -3.97 -8.20
CA GLY A 149 -3.73 -4.00 -6.84
C GLY A 149 -4.50 -3.15 -5.83
N LEU A 150 -5.26 -2.16 -6.31
CA LEU A 150 -6.16 -1.34 -5.50
C LEU A 150 -7.24 -2.18 -4.78
N PHE A 151 -7.70 -3.25 -5.45
CA PHE A 151 -8.76 -4.17 -4.99
C PHE A 151 -8.20 -5.48 -4.44
N ASP A 152 -6.88 -5.62 -4.34
CA ASP A 152 -6.28 -6.78 -3.71
C ASP A 152 -6.50 -6.75 -2.19
N PRO A 153 -7.05 -7.82 -1.56
CA PRO A 153 -7.33 -7.82 -0.12
C PRO A 153 -6.07 -7.68 0.75
N ILE A 154 -4.91 -8.16 0.30
CA ILE A 154 -3.66 -8.04 1.06
C ILE A 154 -3.14 -6.61 0.96
N CYS A 155 -3.12 -6.02 -0.24
CA CYS A 155 -2.73 -4.63 -0.45
C CYS A 155 -3.62 -3.66 0.34
N ILE A 156 -4.94 -3.88 0.37
CA ILE A 156 -5.87 -3.09 1.18
C ILE A 156 -5.57 -3.24 2.66
N ALA A 157 -5.35 -4.47 3.15
CA ALA A 157 -5.04 -4.72 4.55
C ALA A 157 -3.76 -3.98 4.97
N VAL A 158 -2.69 -4.13 4.19
CA VAL A 158 -1.40 -3.47 4.43
C VAL A 158 -1.57 -1.95 4.42
N ARG A 159 -2.16 -1.39 3.35
CA ARG A 159 -2.31 0.06 3.20
C ARG A 159 -3.17 0.66 4.32
N ALA A 160 -4.33 0.07 4.59
CA ALA A 160 -5.26 0.64 5.57
C ALA A 160 -4.79 0.44 7.01
N ILE A 161 -4.21 -0.71 7.35
CA ILE A 161 -3.66 -0.91 8.70
C ILE A 161 -2.38 -0.09 8.88
N GLY A 162 -1.49 -0.11 7.89
CA GLY A 162 -0.21 0.59 7.89
C GLY A 162 -0.34 2.11 7.95
N LEU A 163 -1.14 2.71 7.06
CA LEU A 163 -1.24 4.17 6.95
C LEU A 163 -2.34 4.78 7.81
N ALA A 164 -3.38 4.03 8.20
CA ALA A 164 -4.51 4.57 8.96
C ALA A 164 -4.66 4.01 10.36
N VAL A 165 -4.74 2.68 10.53
CA VAL A 165 -5.00 2.10 11.86
C VAL A 165 -3.82 2.33 12.81
N ILE A 166 -2.58 2.07 12.39
CA ILE A 166 -1.40 2.22 13.24
C ILE A 166 -1.21 3.67 13.69
N PRO A 167 -1.17 4.68 12.79
CA PRO A 167 -1.06 6.07 13.21
C PRO A 167 -2.23 6.56 14.07
N ALA A 168 -3.46 6.15 13.76
CA ALA A 168 -4.63 6.52 14.57
C ALA A 168 -4.55 5.97 15.99
N VAL A 169 -4.16 4.70 16.14
CA VAL A 169 -3.94 4.07 17.44
C VAL A 169 -2.82 4.80 18.18
N GLN A 170 -1.69 5.06 17.53
CA GLN A 170 -0.55 5.76 18.13
C GLN A 170 -0.91 7.18 18.60
N TYR A 171 -1.76 7.89 17.84
CA TYR A 171 -2.28 9.20 18.22
C TYR A 171 -3.20 9.11 19.44
N VAL A 172 -4.17 8.19 19.44
CA VAL A 172 -5.12 8.00 20.56
C VAL A 172 -4.39 7.63 21.84
N PHE A 173 -3.40 6.74 21.76
CA PHE A 173 -2.59 6.37 22.91
C PHE A 173 -1.73 7.54 23.41
N GLY A 174 -1.15 8.35 22.51
CA GLY A 174 -0.44 9.57 22.90
C GLY A 174 -1.33 10.57 23.67
N VAL A 175 -2.57 10.77 23.20
CA VAL A 175 -3.55 11.62 23.89
C VAL A 175 -3.95 11.01 25.24
N ALA A 176 -4.19 9.69 25.30
CA ALA A 176 -4.52 9.01 26.54
C ALA A 176 -3.41 9.18 27.58
N SER A 177 -2.15 9.00 27.18
CA SER A 177 -0.98 9.18 28.05
C SER A 177 -0.84 10.62 28.56
N PHE A 178 -1.09 11.60 27.70
CA PHE A 178 -1.10 13.01 28.09
C PHE A 178 -2.18 13.30 29.15
N VAL A 179 -3.40 12.79 28.95
CA VAL A 179 -4.53 12.96 29.89
C VAL A 179 -4.25 12.26 31.22
N THR A 180 -3.72 11.03 31.21
CA THR A 180 -3.36 10.31 32.44
C THR A 180 -2.24 11.00 33.21
N GLY A 181 -1.28 11.62 32.51
CA GLY A 181 -0.21 12.41 33.12
C GLY A 181 -0.74 13.66 33.84
N GLN A 182 -1.82 14.26 33.35
CA GLN A 182 -2.48 15.40 33.99
C GLN A 182 -3.42 15.03 35.14
N ALA A 183 -3.90 13.78 35.20
CA ALA A 183 -4.86 13.33 36.20
C ALA A 183 -4.27 13.14 37.62
N GLY A 184 -2.94 13.22 37.79
CA GLY A 184 -2.28 13.17 39.10
C GLY A 184 -2.29 11.80 39.81
N VAL A 185 -2.81 10.75 39.18
CA VAL A 185 -2.87 9.39 39.73
C VAL A 185 -1.57 8.64 39.39
N ARG A 186 -0.57 8.75 40.27
CA ARG A 186 0.77 8.13 40.11
C ARG A 186 0.79 6.66 39.63
N PRO A 187 -0.02 5.73 40.18
CA PRO A 187 0.00 4.34 39.72
C PRO A 187 -0.59 4.15 38.31
N LEU A 188 -1.52 5.01 37.89
CA LEU A 188 -2.08 4.98 36.54
C LEU A 188 -1.09 5.55 35.53
N GLN A 189 -0.35 6.60 35.92
CA GLN A 189 0.70 7.20 35.11
C GLN A 189 1.86 6.22 34.88
N SER A 190 2.37 5.59 35.94
CA SER A 190 3.46 4.61 35.78
C SER A 190 3.05 3.38 34.94
N ALA A 191 1.82 2.89 35.11
CA ALA A 191 1.29 1.82 34.26
C ALA A 191 1.17 2.25 32.79
N THR A 192 0.80 3.50 32.54
CA THR A 192 0.65 4.06 31.19
C THR A 192 2.01 4.29 30.53
N ASP A 193 3.00 4.78 31.27
CA ASP A 193 4.36 5.01 30.78
C ASP A 193 5.05 3.68 30.46
N VAL A 194 4.93 2.67 31.31
CA VAL A 194 5.45 1.31 31.03
C VAL A 194 4.78 0.69 29.80
N ALA A 195 3.46 0.89 29.65
CA ALA A 195 2.74 0.44 28.46
C ALA A 195 3.20 1.19 27.20
N GLN A 196 3.41 2.50 27.28
CA GLN A 196 3.93 3.33 26.20
C GLN A 196 5.33 2.91 25.78
N ASP A 197 6.25 2.70 26.73
CA ASP A 197 7.62 2.29 26.44
C ASP A 197 7.68 0.90 25.82
N PHE A 198 6.91 -0.05 26.35
CA PHE A 198 6.79 -1.39 25.77
C PHE A 198 6.22 -1.32 24.34
N LEU A 199 5.18 -0.52 24.13
CA LEU A 199 4.57 -0.33 22.82
C LEU A 199 5.50 0.41 21.86
N ALA A 200 6.24 1.43 22.29
CA ALA A 200 7.22 2.15 21.48
C ALA A 200 8.40 1.26 21.05
N GLN A 201 8.86 0.38 21.94
CA GLN A 201 9.95 -0.56 21.67
C GLN A 201 9.50 -1.76 20.81
N THR A 202 8.26 -2.22 21.01
CA THR A 202 7.78 -3.50 20.45
C THR A 202 6.83 -3.34 19.26
N VAL A 203 5.98 -2.31 19.24
CA VAL A 203 4.81 -2.20 18.33
C VAL A 203 4.82 -0.93 17.47
N TRP A 204 5.19 0.22 18.02
CA TRP A 204 5.12 1.53 17.37
C TRP A 204 6.48 2.01 16.85
N GLN A 205 6.43 3.12 16.11
CA GLN A 205 7.59 3.85 15.63
C GLN A 205 7.78 5.09 16.51
N SER A 206 9.02 5.45 16.82
CA SER A 206 9.33 6.51 17.80
C SER A 206 8.82 7.90 17.37
N LYS A 207 8.59 8.12 16.07
CA LYS A 207 7.98 9.34 15.53
C LYS A 207 6.50 9.10 15.20
N GLN A 208 5.64 10.06 15.53
CA GLN A 208 4.24 10.09 15.08
C GLN A 208 4.21 10.31 13.57
N PHE A 209 3.75 9.31 12.82
CA PHE A 209 3.60 9.43 11.38
C PHE A 209 2.25 10.01 11.00
N TYR A 210 2.27 10.93 10.05
CA TYR A 210 1.09 11.48 9.41
C TYR A 210 1.17 11.18 7.93
N PHE A 211 0.10 10.66 7.32
CA PHE A 211 0.03 10.45 5.88
C PHE A 211 -1.10 11.27 5.27
N HIS A 212 -0.92 11.69 4.01
CA HIS A 212 -2.00 12.30 3.25
C HIS A 212 -3.11 11.26 3.02
N HIS A 213 -4.36 11.71 2.95
CA HIS A 213 -5.54 10.84 2.71
C HIS A 213 -5.75 9.69 3.72
N THR A 214 -5.08 9.73 4.88
CA THR A 214 -5.21 8.72 5.94
C THR A 214 -6.67 8.48 6.35
N TRP A 215 -7.42 9.57 6.55
CA TRP A 215 -8.82 9.50 6.95
C TRP A 215 -9.68 8.80 5.88
N PHE A 216 -9.42 9.07 4.60
CA PHE A 216 -10.17 8.48 3.49
C PHE A 216 -9.90 6.97 3.37
N ILE A 217 -8.62 6.58 3.46
CA ILE A 217 -8.21 5.15 3.48
C ILE A 217 -8.85 4.43 4.68
N GLY A 218 -8.82 5.06 5.86
CA GLY A 218 -9.40 4.51 7.10
C GLY A 218 -10.91 4.33 7.01
N ILE A 219 -11.64 5.35 6.53
CA ILE A 219 -13.09 5.27 6.33
C ILE A 219 -13.46 4.16 5.35
N LEU A 220 -12.71 4.01 4.26
CA LEU A 220 -12.97 2.95 3.29
C LEU A 220 -12.82 1.55 3.91
N LEU A 221 -11.77 1.32 4.70
CA LEU A 221 -11.61 0.04 5.42
C LEU A 221 -12.78 -0.21 6.37
N VAL A 222 -13.16 0.79 7.17
CA VAL A 222 -14.29 0.68 8.11
C VAL A 222 -15.58 0.39 7.35
N ALA A 223 -15.85 1.11 6.25
CA ALA A 223 -17.05 0.91 5.43
C ALA A 223 -17.12 -0.53 4.88
N VAL A 224 -16.02 -1.05 4.35
CA VAL A 224 -15.94 -2.42 3.83
C VAL A 224 -16.18 -3.46 4.93
N LEU A 225 -15.64 -3.25 6.13
CA LEU A 225 -15.84 -4.15 7.28
C LEU A 225 -17.26 -4.06 7.84
N PHE A 226 -17.86 -2.86 7.89
CA PHE A 226 -19.24 -2.66 8.32
C PHE A 226 -20.25 -3.25 7.34
N MET A 227 -19.91 -3.34 6.05
CA MET A 227 -20.76 -3.97 5.04
C MET A 227 -21.04 -5.46 5.33
N ASN A 228 -20.25 -6.10 6.19
CA ASN A 228 -20.54 -7.43 6.72
C ASN A 228 -21.90 -7.54 7.40
N ARG A 229 -22.47 -6.42 7.86
CA ARG A 229 -23.80 -6.37 8.47
C ARG A 229 -24.93 -6.58 7.46
N VAL A 230 -24.70 -6.26 6.19
CA VAL A 230 -25.68 -6.40 5.10
C VAL A 230 -25.44 -7.70 4.34
N ILE A 231 -24.18 -8.02 4.04
CA ILE A 231 -23.78 -9.25 3.33
C ILE A 231 -22.62 -9.88 4.11
N PRO A 232 -22.74 -11.10 4.64
CA PRO A 232 -21.65 -11.74 5.37
C PRO A 232 -20.40 -11.86 4.49
N ARG A 233 -19.24 -11.43 4.98
CA ARG A 233 -17.98 -11.39 4.20
C ARG A 233 -18.16 -10.70 2.84
N PHE A 234 -18.75 -9.51 2.86
CA PHE A 234 -19.10 -8.73 1.67
C PHE A 234 -17.96 -8.69 0.64
N TRP A 235 -16.75 -8.34 1.07
CA TRP A 235 -15.59 -8.22 0.18
C TRP A 235 -15.27 -9.53 -0.54
N CYS A 236 -15.09 -10.63 0.21
CA CYS A 236 -14.77 -11.93 -0.35
C CYS A 236 -15.86 -12.46 -1.31
N ARG A 237 -17.13 -12.13 -1.04
CA ARG A 237 -18.26 -12.59 -1.85
C ARG A 237 -18.45 -11.76 -3.11
N VAL A 238 -18.25 -10.44 -3.06
CA VAL A 238 -18.68 -9.49 -4.10
C VAL A 238 -17.53 -8.81 -4.85
N LEU A 239 -16.47 -8.38 -4.17
CA LEU A 239 -15.47 -7.46 -4.74
C LEU A 239 -14.07 -8.07 -4.93
N CYS A 240 -13.71 -9.12 -4.19
CA CYS A 240 -12.34 -9.64 -4.12
C CYS A 240 -11.88 -10.31 -5.44
N PRO A 241 -10.99 -9.69 -6.24
CA PRO A 241 -10.52 -10.24 -7.52
C PRO A 241 -9.52 -11.38 -7.33
N LEU A 242 -8.80 -11.42 -6.19
CA LEU A 242 -8.00 -12.58 -5.78
C LEU A 242 -8.89 -13.82 -5.56
N GLY A 243 -10.13 -13.65 -5.07
CA GLY A 243 -10.99 -14.73 -4.62
C GLY A 243 -11.74 -15.58 -5.67
N ALA A 244 -12.46 -15.07 -6.68
CA ALA A 244 -11.86 -14.40 -7.80
C ALA A 244 -11.03 -15.40 -8.62
N PHE A 245 -9.77 -15.00 -8.80
CA PHE A 245 -8.69 -15.75 -9.43
C PHE A 245 -8.56 -17.17 -8.87
N LEU A 246 -8.49 -17.32 -7.54
CA LEU A 246 -8.42 -18.63 -6.89
C LEU A 246 -9.63 -19.52 -7.18
N GLY A 247 -10.82 -18.95 -7.39
CA GLY A 247 -12.03 -19.69 -7.77
C GLY A 247 -11.97 -20.28 -9.17
N VAL A 248 -11.26 -19.64 -10.10
CA VAL A 248 -11.02 -20.20 -11.44
C VAL A 248 -10.14 -21.46 -11.34
N PHE A 249 -9.11 -21.44 -10.49
CA PHE A 249 -8.22 -22.60 -10.30
C PHE A 249 -8.84 -23.68 -9.41
N ALA A 250 -9.68 -23.31 -8.45
CA ALA A 250 -10.36 -24.26 -7.57
C ALA A 250 -11.30 -25.24 -8.31
N ARG A 251 -11.65 -24.99 -9.58
CA ARG A 251 -12.36 -25.95 -10.44
C ARG A 251 -11.63 -27.28 -10.61
N PHE A 252 -10.31 -27.27 -10.46
CA PHE A 252 -9.46 -28.44 -10.54
C PHE A 252 -9.18 -29.08 -9.18
N ALA A 253 -9.75 -28.55 -8.10
CA ALA A 253 -9.45 -29.03 -6.75
C ALA A 253 -9.75 -30.53 -6.60
N LEU A 254 -8.79 -31.23 -6.00
CA LEU A 254 -8.91 -32.65 -5.67
C LEU A 254 -9.79 -32.85 -4.44
N PHE A 255 -9.75 -31.92 -3.49
CA PHE A 255 -10.60 -31.92 -2.30
C PHE A 255 -11.89 -31.14 -2.54
N GLY A 256 -13.02 -31.71 -2.14
CA GLY A 256 -14.31 -31.04 -2.28
C GLY A 256 -15.43 -31.73 -1.54
N MET A 257 -16.64 -31.23 -1.73
CA MET A 257 -17.84 -31.63 -1.00
C MET A 257 -18.64 -32.69 -1.77
N GLU A 258 -19.03 -33.75 -1.07
CA GLU A 258 -19.97 -34.77 -1.53
C GLU A 258 -21.28 -34.64 -0.74
N LYS A 259 -22.41 -34.84 -1.42
CA LYS A 259 -23.76 -34.72 -0.84
C LYS A 259 -24.58 -35.96 -1.10
N ASP A 260 -25.26 -36.42 -0.05
CA ASP A 260 -26.28 -37.46 -0.14
C ASP A 260 -27.69 -36.83 -0.07
N HIS A 261 -28.27 -36.55 -1.24
CA HIS A 261 -29.56 -35.86 -1.34
C HIS A 261 -30.72 -36.63 -0.69
N ALA A 262 -30.63 -37.96 -0.58
CA ALA A 262 -31.69 -38.77 -0.03
C ALA A 262 -31.89 -38.57 1.48
N LYS A 263 -30.84 -38.11 2.19
CA LYS A 263 -30.85 -37.91 3.65
C LYS A 263 -31.18 -36.47 4.06
N CYS A 264 -31.41 -35.57 3.10
CA CYS A 264 -31.57 -34.14 3.40
C CYS A 264 -33.00 -33.80 3.83
N THR A 265 -33.15 -33.15 4.98
CA THR A 265 -34.42 -32.68 5.54
C THR A 265 -34.70 -31.18 5.33
N ASP A 266 -33.92 -30.51 4.47
CA ASP A 266 -34.03 -29.07 4.15
C ASP A 266 -34.09 -28.13 5.37
N CYS A 267 -33.42 -28.51 6.47
CA CYS A 267 -33.36 -27.74 7.72
C CYS A 267 -32.59 -26.39 7.62
N ASN A 268 -31.91 -26.12 6.50
CA ASN A 268 -31.15 -24.90 6.22
C ASN A 268 -30.01 -24.51 7.20
N LEU A 269 -29.67 -25.36 8.17
CA LEU A 269 -28.58 -25.11 9.12
C LEU A 269 -27.21 -24.95 8.43
N CYS A 270 -26.98 -25.71 7.36
CA CYS A 270 -25.76 -25.60 6.55
C CYS A 270 -25.63 -24.21 5.88
N LEU A 271 -26.74 -23.59 5.48
CA LEU A 271 -26.76 -22.24 4.89
C LEU A 271 -26.49 -21.18 5.94
N VAL A 272 -27.06 -21.29 7.15
CA VAL A 272 -26.84 -20.30 8.22
C VAL A 272 -25.35 -20.11 8.53
N ASN A 273 -24.58 -21.20 8.45
CA ASN A 273 -23.15 -21.26 8.74
C ASN A 273 -22.24 -21.19 7.49
N CYS A 274 -22.83 -21.16 6.29
CA CYS A 274 -22.10 -21.02 5.04
C CYS A 274 -21.43 -19.63 4.95
N GLN A 275 -20.11 -19.62 4.75
CA GLN A 275 -19.34 -18.39 4.59
C GLN A 275 -19.13 -17.98 3.13
N GLY A 276 -19.19 -18.92 2.19
CA GLY A 276 -18.96 -18.68 0.76
C GLY A 276 -20.19 -18.25 -0.04
N ALA A 277 -21.39 -18.45 0.50
CA ALA A 277 -22.64 -18.42 -0.26
C ALA A 277 -22.62 -19.38 -1.47
N ASP A 278 -22.20 -20.62 -1.21
CA ASP A 278 -22.00 -21.70 -2.19
C ASP A 278 -23.18 -22.69 -2.28
N SER A 279 -24.29 -22.40 -1.57
CA SER A 279 -25.51 -23.20 -1.52
C SER A 279 -25.27 -24.69 -1.17
N PRO A 280 -24.82 -25.00 0.06
CA PRO A 280 -24.54 -26.36 0.50
C PRO A 280 -25.81 -27.21 0.75
N GLN A 281 -27.00 -26.62 0.66
CA GLN A 281 -28.32 -27.25 0.85
C GLN A 281 -28.57 -28.47 -0.07
N GLY A 282 -29.53 -29.30 0.33
CA GLY A 282 -30.10 -30.37 -0.50
C GLY A 282 -30.84 -29.81 -1.72
N GLY A 283 -31.10 -30.66 -2.72
CA GLY A 283 -31.85 -30.29 -3.93
C GLY A 283 -31.18 -29.33 -4.93
N VAL A 284 -30.15 -28.58 -4.52
CA VAL A 284 -29.45 -27.60 -5.38
C VAL A 284 -28.00 -28.04 -5.61
N LYS A 285 -27.43 -27.75 -6.79
CA LYS A 285 -26.01 -28.01 -7.04
C LYS A 285 -25.12 -27.05 -6.25
N TRP A 286 -24.12 -27.58 -5.57
CA TRP A 286 -23.17 -26.76 -4.81
C TRP A 286 -22.13 -26.11 -5.72
N ARG A 287 -21.69 -24.90 -5.36
CA ARG A 287 -20.73 -24.07 -6.13
C ARG A 287 -19.33 -24.20 -5.56
N GLN A 288 -18.50 -25.03 -6.19
CA GLN A 288 -17.12 -25.25 -5.75
C GLN A 288 -16.24 -24.01 -5.95
N ASP A 289 -16.52 -23.25 -7.01
CA ASP A 289 -15.90 -21.96 -7.29
C ASP A 289 -16.18 -20.93 -6.20
N GLU A 290 -17.24 -21.12 -5.40
CA GLU A 290 -17.68 -20.21 -4.33
C GLU A 290 -17.43 -20.72 -2.90
N CYS A 291 -16.92 -21.93 -2.73
CA CYS A 291 -16.60 -22.44 -1.39
C CYS A 291 -15.31 -21.82 -0.85
N HIS A 292 -15.29 -21.44 0.44
CA HIS A 292 -14.07 -21.03 1.17
C HIS A 292 -13.40 -22.18 1.92
N MET A 293 -13.90 -23.42 1.77
CA MET A 293 -13.40 -24.61 2.46
C MET A 293 -13.35 -24.44 3.99
N CYS A 294 -14.38 -23.80 4.55
CA CYS A 294 -14.48 -23.51 5.99
C CYS A 294 -14.98 -24.68 6.84
N LEU A 295 -15.54 -25.72 6.21
CA LEU A 295 -16.06 -26.95 6.81
C LEU A 295 -17.21 -26.78 7.83
N ASN A 296 -17.73 -25.56 8.01
CA ASN A 296 -18.81 -25.30 8.96
C ASN A 296 -20.12 -26.03 8.59
N CYS A 297 -20.40 -26.23 7.30
CA CYS A 297 -21.62 -26.89 6.83
C CYS A 297 -21.67 -28.38 7.19
N GLU A 298 -20.54 -29.10 7.12
CA GLU A 298 -20.44 -30.48 7.59
C GLU A 298 -20.64 -30.53 9.11
N SER A 299 -19.96 -29.66 9.87
CA SER A 299 -20.06 -29.65 11.34
C SER A 299 -21.46 -29.32 11.89
N ALA A 300 -22.30 -28.66 11.08
CA ALA A 300 -23.63 -28.20 11.46
C ALA A 300 -24.76 -29.09 10.94
N CYS A 301 -24.47 -30.10 10.10
CA CYS A 301 -25.49 -30.97 9.54
C CYS A 301 -25.83 -32.09 10.54
N PRO A 302 -27.09 -32.20 11.02
CA PRO A 302 -27.49 -33.26 11.95
C PRO A 302 -27.58 -34.63 11.26
N GLU A 303 -27.96 -34.67 9.99
CA GLU A 303 -28.18 -35.89 9.21
C GLU A 303 -26.91 -36.40 8.47
N ASP A 304 -25.75 -35.77 8.72
CA ASP A 304 -24.47 -36.13 8.08
C ASP A 304 -24.49 -36.19 6.54
N VAL A 305 -25.39 -35.42 5.91
CA VAL A 305 -25.62 -35.33 4.46
C VAL A 305 -24.39 -34.83 3.69
N ILE A 306 -23.60 -33.97 4.33
CA ILE A 306 -22.48 -33.25 3.71
C ILE A 306 -21.19 -33.85 4.23
N LYS A 307 -20.31 -34.32 3.34
CA LYS A 307 -18.96 -34.78 3.70
C LYS A 307 -17.92 -34.18 2.77
N PHE A 308 -16.80 -33.71 3.32
CA PHE A 308 -15.65 -33.30 2.51
C PHE A 308 -14.68 -34.46 2.32
N ARG A 309 -14.36 -34.78 1.06
CA ARG A 309 -13.52 -35.93 0.69
C ARG A 309 -12.50 -35.55 -0.38
N PHE A 310 -11.43 -36.33 -0.45
CA PHE A 310 -10.54 -36.34 -1.61
C PHE A 310 -11.24 -37.06 -2.76
N LEU A 311 -11.18 -36.47 -3.96
CA LEU A 311 -11.83 -36.96 -5.18
C LEU A 311 -13.35 -37.21 -5.01
N PRO A 312 -14.14 -36.18 -4.65
CA PRO A 312 -15.57 -36.33 -4.43
C PRO A 312 -16.33 -36.60 -5.74
N ASN A 313 -17.51 -37.22 -5.62
CA ASN A 313 -18.41 -37.39 -6.75
C ASN A 313 -18.96 -36.03 -7.23
N ARG A 314 -18.66 -35.65 -8.48
CA ARG A 314 -18.95 -34.32 -9.04
C ARG A 314 -20.36 -34.16 -9.62
N LYS A 315 -21.22 -35.19 -9.60
CA LYS A 315 -22.57 -35.13 -10.20
C LYS A 315 -23.46 -33.99 -9.65
N GLY A 316 -23.29 -33.62 -8.38
CA GLY A 316 -24.02 -32.55 -7.70
C GLY A 316 -23.30 -31.19 -7.62
N THR A 317 -22.20 -31.01 -8.37
CA THR A 317 -21.29 -29.86 -8.21
C THR A 317 -21.18 -29.04 -9.49
N ILE A 318 -21.27 -27.72 -9.34
CA ILE A 318 -20.91 -26.76 -10.38
C ILE A 318 -19.49 -26.31 -10.10
N THR A 319 -18.59 -26.56 -11.06
CA THR A 319 -17.16 -26.27 -10.96
C THR A 319 -16.76 -25.00 -11.69
N LYS A 320 -17.54 -24.58 -12.69
CA LYS A 320 -17.24 -23.40 -13.50
C LYS A 320 -17.90 -22.15 -12.90
N PRO A 321 -17.18 -21.03 -12.80
CA PRO A 321 -17.77 -19.75 -12.47
C PRO A 321 -18.91 -19.39 -13.41
N ASP A 322 -20.06 -19.08 -12.84
CA ASP A 322 -21.27 -18.65 -13.55
C ASP A 322 -21.10 -17.20 -14.03
N THR A 323 -20.41 -17.06 -15.16
CA THR A 323 -20.16 -15.77 -15.82
C THR A 323 -20.83 -15.77 -17.19
N GLY A 324 -21.56 -14.71 -17.50
CA GLY A 324 -22.13 -14.54 -18.83
C GLY A 324 -20.98 -14.31 -19.83
N ARG A 325 -20.93 -15.08 -20.92
CA ARG A 325 -19.85 -14.94 -21.92
C ARG A 325 -19.77 -13.50 -22.47
N ARG A 326 -20.92 -12.91 -22.80
CA ARG A 326 -21.01 -11.54 -23.34
C ARG A 326 -20.52 -10.49 -22.34
N THR A 327 -20.94 -10.61 -21.08
CA THR A 327 -20.53 -9.68 -20.02
C THR A 327 -19.06 -9.85 -19.62
N ALA A 328 -18.54 -11.08 -19.62
CA ALA A 328 -17.12 -11.34 -19.37
C ALA A 328 -16.23 -10.72 -20.47
N ILE A 329 -16.60 -10.90 -21.74
CA ILE A 329 -15.90 -10.27 -22.87
C ILE A 329 -16.02 -8.76 -22.78
N ALA A 330 -17.21 -8.22 -22.48
CA ALA A 330 -17.40 -6.78 -22.32
C ALA A 330 -16.55 -6.21 -21.17
N SER A 331 -16.47 -6.90 -20.03
CA SER A 331 -15.63 -6.46 -18.90
C SER A 331 -14.13 -6.49 -19.23
N ALA A 332 -13.68 -7.53 -19.96
CA ALA A 332 -12.29 -7.63 -20.39
C ALA A 332 -11.96 -6.56 -21.45
N ALA A 333 -12.85 -6.36 -22.43
CA ALA A 333 -12.70 -5.33 -23.45
C ALA A 333 -12.69 -3.92 -22.83
N ALA A 334 -13.58 -3.65 -21.87
CA ALA A 334 -13.57 -2.39 -21.13
C ALA A 334 -12.25 -2.20 -20.38
N GLY A 335 -11.76 -3.23 -19.66
CA GLY A 335 -10.48 -3.18 -18.96
C GLY A 335 -9.29 -2.92 -19.88
N ALA A 336 -9.22 -3.60 -21.02
CA ALA A 336 -8.15 -3.42 -22.02
C ALA A 336 -8.24 -2.07 -22.76
N ALA A 337 -9.43 -1.51 -22.93
CA ALA A 337 -9.62 -0.27 -23.69
C ALA A 337 -9.53 0.99 -22.83
N ILE A 338 -9.99 0.95 -21.57
CA ILE A 338 -10.06 2.14 -20.70
C ILE A 338 -8.67 2.76 -20.48
N VAL A 339 -7.65 1.95 -20.17
CA VAL A 339 -6.32 2.47 -19.87
C VAL A 339 -5.68 3.15 -21.09
N PRO A 340 -5.59 2.50 -22.27
CA PRO A 340 -5.07 3.15 -23.47
C PRO A 340 -5.91 4.36 -23.89
N ALA A 341 -7.24 4.27 -23.84
CA ALA A 341 -8.11 5.39 -24.21
C ALA A 341 -7.90 6.60 -23.29
N ALA A 342 -7.75 6.36 -21.99
CA ALA A 342 -7.49 7.43 -21.02
C ALA A 342 -6.07 8.01 -21.14
N ARG A 343 -5.07 7.22 -21.58
CA ARG A 343 -3.74 7.72 -21.95
C ARG A 343 -3.77 8.57 -23.22
N ILE A 344 -4.45 8.11 -24.27
CA ILE A 344 -4.59 8.84 -25.55
C ILE A 344 -5.34 10.17 -25.36
N ALA A 345 -6.36 10.18 -24.50
CA ALA A 345 -7.13 11.38 -24.19
C ALA A 345 -6.38 12.36 -23.27
N ASP A 346 -5.12 12.07 -22.91
CA ASP A 346 -4.29 12.83 -21.97
C ASP A 346 -4.94 13.02 -20.58
N VAL A 347 -5.99 12.25 -20.25
CA VAL A 347 -6.68 12.35 -18.95
C VAL A 347 -5.81 11.77 -17.83
N ILE A 348 -4.88 10.87 -18.18
CA ILE A 348 -3.97 10.24 -17.23
C ILE A 348 -2.68 11.06 -17.05
N ASP A 349 -2.14 11.68 -18.11
CA ASP A 349 -0.84 12.36 -18.09
C ASP A 349 -0.94 13.91 -18.02
N ALA A 350 -2.07 14.54 -18.40
CA ALA A 350 -2.23 16.01 -18.37
C ALA A 350 -2.09 16.64 -16.98
N ASN A 351 -2.15 15.83 -15.92
CA ASN A 351 -1.98 16.28 -14.53
C ASN A 351 -0.63 15.85 -13.92
N TYR A 352 0.34 15.39 -14.72
CA TYR A 352 1.65 15.02 -14.20
C TYR A 352 2.36 16.24 -13.62
N ASP A 353 2.36 16.34 -12.29
CA ASP A 353 3.02 17.44 -11.58
C ASP A 353 4.53 17.21 -11.55
N HIS A 354 5.31 18.25 -11.85
CA HIS A 354 6.78 18.26 -11.73
C HIS A 354 7.26 17.98 -10.28
N ARG A 355 6.35 18.01 -9.30
CA ARG A 355 6.59 17.65 -7.90
C ARG A 355 6.40 16.17 -7.60
N VAL A 356 6.03 15.34 -8.57
CA VAL A 356 5.94 13.88 -8.42
C VAL A 356 7.33 13.28 -8.35
N ILE A 357 7.94 13.35 -7.16
CA ILE A 357 9.24 12.76 -6.85
C ILE A 357 9.03 11.34 -6.34
N ARG A 358 9.59 10.35 -7.03
CA ARG A 358 9.50 8.93 -6.65
C ARG A 358 10.64 8.52 -5.71
N PRO A 359 10.47 7.45 -4.91
CA PRO A 359 11.56 6.91 -4.08
C PRO A 359 12.80 6.53 -4.90
N PRO A 360 14.00 6.53 -4.30
CA PRO A 360 15.22 6.11 -4.98
C PRO A 360 15.13 4.65 -5.42
N GLY A 361 15.66 4.36 -6.61
CA GLY A 361 15.57 3.03 -7.24
C GLY A 361 14.24 2.75 -7.96
N SER A 362 13.31 3.71 -8.01
CA SER A 362 12.11 3.58 -8.84
C SER A 362 12.47 3.51 -10.32
N VAL A 363 11.79 2.65 -11.07
CA VAL A 363 11.88 2.63 -12.53
C VAL A 363 11.21 3.86 -13.16
N GLU A 364 11.35 4.03 -14.47
CA GLU A 364 10.71 5.10 -15.25
C GLU A 364 9.19 5.15 -14.98
N GLU A 365 8.57 6.33 -15.05
CA GLU A 365 7.21 6.56 -14.55
C GLU A 365 6.17 5.59 -15.13
N ARG A 366 6.22 5.33 -16.42
CA ARG A 366 5.25 4.43 -17.07
C ARG A 366 5.45 2.99 -16.59
N GLU A 367 6.70 2.53 -16.57
CA GLU A 367 7.05 1.21 -16.08
C GLU A 367 6.78 1.06 -14.57
N PHE A 368 6.82 2.15 -13.82
CA PHE A 368 6.51 2.19 -12.40
C PHE A 368 5.02 1.94 -12.17
N LEU A 369 4.14 2.57 -12.95
CA LEU A 369 2.69 2.38 -12.88
C LEU A 369 2.25 0.96 -13.34
N GLU A 370 2.99 0.36 -14.26
CA GLU A 370 2.86 -1.04 -14.70
C GLU A 370 3.21 -2.06 -13.60
N ARG A 371 4.07 -1.68 -12.65
CA ARG A 371 4.57 -2.57 -11.58
C ARG A 371 3.96 -2.31 -10.21
N CYS A 372 3.57 -1.06 -9.92
CA CYS A 372 3.18 -0.67 -8.57
C CYS A 372 1.77 -1.17 -8.23
N ILE A 373 1.66 -2.05 -7.23
CA ILE A 373 0.38 -2.58 -6.73
C ILE A 373 -0.25 -1.71 -5.64
N ARG A 374 0.33 -0.55 -5.32
CA ARG A 374 -0.21 0.41 -4.33
C ARG A 374 -0.42 -0.19 -2.92
N CYS A 375 0.50 -1.07 -2.51
CA CYS A 375 0.47 -1.72 -1.20
C CYS A 375 0.85 -0.78 -0.04
N ALA A 376 1.56 0.32 -0.32
CA ALA A 376 2.05 1.32 0.64
C ALA A 376 3.14 0.88 1.65
N GLU A 377 3.75 -0.30 1.50
CA GLU A 377 4.87 -0.72 2.37
C GLU A 377 6.06 0.26 2.31
N CYS A 378 6.38 0.78 1.12
CA CYS A 378 7.46 1.75 0.94
C CYS A 378 7.21 3.09 1.68
N MET A 379 5.95 3.49 1.82
CA MET A 379 5.59 4.70 2.57
C MET A 379 5.75 4.45 4.07
N LYS A 380 5.31 3.27 4.52
CA LYS A 380 5.37 2.87 5.92
C LYS A 380 6.80 2.70 6.45
N VAL A 381 7.69 2.11 5.66
CA VAL A 381 9.09 1.88 6.04
C VAL A 381 9.91 3.18 6.09
N CYS A 382 9.37 4.31 5.61
CA CYS A 382 10.10 5.57 5.51
C CYS A 382 10.39 6.17 6.90
N PRO A 383 11.67 6.23 7.34
CA PRO A 383 12.01 6.66 8.71
C PRO A 383 11.73 8.14 8.97
N ASN A 384 11.87 8.97 7.93
CA ASN A 384 11.65 10.41 8.01
C ASN A 384 10.23 10.82 7.61
N ASN A 385 9.33 9.86 7.35
CA ASN A 385 7.96 10.13 6.88
C ASN A 385 7.91 11.05 5.66
N ALA A 386 8.83 10.84 4.70
CA ALA A 386 8.93 11.65 3.49
C ALA A 386 7.97 11.16 2.39
N LEU A 387 7.58 9.88 2.43
CA LEU A 387 6.78 9.23 1.39
C LEU A 387 5.30 9.16 1.76
N HIS A 388 4.46 9.71 0.90
CA HIS A 388 3.01 9.83 1.09
C HIS A 388 2.26 9.22 -0.10
N PRO A 389 0.99 8.81 0.11
CA PRO A 389 0.15 8.36 -0.99
C PRO A 389 -0.30 9.55 -1.83
N ALA A 390 0.01 9.51 -3.13
CA ALA A 390 -0.53 10.46 -4.10
C ALA A 390 -2.05 10.30 -4.24
N PHE A 391 -2.71 11.34 -4.68
CA PHE A 391 -4.10 11.34 -5.10
C PHE A 391 -4.18 11.56 -6.61
N PHE A 392 -4.13 12.80 -7.08
CA PHE A 392 -4.21 13.13 -8.51
C PHE A 392 -2.92 13.76 -9.06
N GLU A 393 -1.91 13.97 -8.22
CA GLU A 393 -0.63 14.59 -8.60
C GLU A 393 0.13 13.76 -9.66
N ALA A 394 -0.01 12.44 -9.61
CA ALA A 394 0.58 11.50 -10.57
C ALA A 394 -0.46 10.95 -11.56
N GLY A 395 -1.54 11.69 -11.81
CA GLY A 395 -2.66 11.25 -12.63
C GLY A 395 -3.58 10.24 -11.95
N VAL A 396 -4.67 9.86 -12.64
CA VAL A 396 -5.66 8.90 -12.11
C VAL A 396 -5.06 7.50 -11.91
N GLU A 397 -4.11 7.12 -12.76
CA GLU A 397 -3.38 5.87 -12.59
C GLU A 397 -2.45 5.94 -11.35
N GLY A 398 -1.92 7.12 -11.02
CA GLY A 398 -1.06 7.35 -9.86
C GLY A 398 -1.74 7.33 -8.50
N ILE A 399 -3.06 7.11 -8.39
CA ILE A 399 -3.75 7.12 -7.08
C ILE A 399 -3.08 6.14 -6.11
N TRP A 400 -2.74 6.65 -4.92
CA TRP A 400 -2.09 5.97 -3.81
C TRP A 400 -0.73 5.33 -4.13
N THR A 401 -0.05 5.83 -5.16
CA THR A 401 1.37 5.55 -5.41
C THR A 401 2.25 6.45 -4.51
N PRO A 402 3.49 6.06 -4.18
CA PRO A 402 4.36 6.82 -3.28
C PRO A 402 4.91 8.09 -3.96
N ILE A 403 4.73 9.23 -3.32
CA ILE A 403 5.35 10.50 -3.67
C ILE A 403 6.12 11.06 -2.48
N LEU A 404 7.27 11.67 -2.74
CA LEU A 404 8.06 12.35 -1.72
C LEU A 404 7.53 13.77 -1.52
N ILE A 405 7.22 14.15 -0.28
CA ILE A 405 6.79 15.50 0.10
C ILE A 405 7.85 16.11 1.02
N PRO A 406 8.81 16.90 0.49
CA PRO A 406 9.97 17.37 1.24
C PRO A 406 9.61 18.16 2.50
N ARG A 407 8.52 18.93 2.46
CA ARG A 407 8.05 19.74 3.59
C ARG A 407 7.69 18.90 4.83
N ILE A 408 7.24 17.67 4.64
CA ILE A 408 6.88 16.76 5.73
C ILE A 408 8.12 16.01 6.20
N GLY A 409 8.89 15.45 5.28
CA GLY A 409 10.15 14.76 5.55
C GLY A 409 11.04 14.66 4.31
N TYR A 410 12.32 14.35 4.51
CA TYR A 410 13.30 14.22 3.42
C TYR A 410 13.80 12.78 3.26
N CYS A 411 14.31 12.47 2.07
CA CYS A 411 14.96 11.19 1.79
C CYS A 411 16.32 11.13 2.49
N GLU A 412 16.46 10.24 3.47
CA GLU A 412 17.72 10.02 4.17
C GLU A 412 18.81 9.51 3.21
N HIS A 413 20.02 10.06 3.29
CA HIS A 413 21.04 9.89 2.25
C HIS A 413 21.44 8.42 2.03
N SER A 414 21.71 7.67 3.11
CA SER A 414 22.13 6.27 3.07
C SER A 414 20.97 5.25 3.05
N CYS A 415 19.71 5.68 3.18
CA CYS A 415 18.59 4.75 3.36
C CYS A 415 18.14 4.05 2.07
N VAL A 416 18.11 2.71 2.04
CA VAL A 416 17.68 1.90 0.88
C VAL A 416 16.43 1.04 1.15
N LEU A 417 15.70 1.33 2.23
CA LEU A 417 14.62 0.47 2.74
C LEU A 417 13.42 0.32 1.79
N CYS A 418 13.07 1.36 1.03
CA CYS A 418 11.92 1.34 0.12
C CYS A 418 12.04 0.27 -0.99
N GLY A 419 13.26 0.01 -1.48
CA GLY A 419 13.53 -1.06 -2.46
C GLY A 419 13.49 -2.45 -1.83
N GLN A 420 13.77 -2.58 -0.53
CA GLN A 420 13.74 -3.88 0.16
C GLN A 420 12.32 -4.41 0.29
N VAL A 421 11.35 -3.54 0.58
CA VAL A 421 9.95 -3.92 0.82
C VAL A 421 9.10 -4.01 -0.45
N CYS A 422 9.61 -3.64 -1.62
CA CYS A 422 8.85 -3.64 -2.86
C CYS A 422 8.73 -5.08 -3.43
N PRO A 423 7.51 -5.67 -3.51
CA PRO A 423 7.36 -7.06 -3.96
C PRO A 423 7.42 -7.24 -5.48
N THR A 424 7.17 -6.16 -6.25
CA THR A 424 7.01 -6.21 -7.70
C THR A 424 8.23 -5.69 -8.46
N GLY A 425 9.20 -5.11 -7.75
CA GLY A 425 10.34 -4.44 -8.38
C GLY A 425 9.97 -3.14 -9.10
N ALA A 426 8.86 -2.48 -8.71
CA ALA A 426 8.58 -1.09 -9.08
C ALA A 426 9.66 -0.15 -8.52
N ILE A 427 10.13 -0.45 -7.31
CA ILE A 427 11.33 0.12 -6.69
C ILE A 427 12.37 -0.99 -6.65
N GLN A 428 13.47 -0.81 -7.37
CA GLN A 428 14.55 -1.79 -7.46
C GLN A 428 15.35 -1.84 -6.15
N LYS A 429 15.89 -3.03 -5.86
CA LYS A 429 16.80 -3.23 -4.73
C LYS A 429 18.16 -2.62 -5.09
N ILE A 430 18.43 -1.43 -4.57
CA ILE A 430 19.71 -0.73 -4.69
C ILE A 430 20.57 -0.94 -3.44
N THR A 431 21.89 -0.91 -3.59
CA THR A 431 22.82 -0.89 -2.45
C THR A 431 23.06 0.54 -1.96
N GLU A 432 23.59 0.67 -0.75
CA GLU A 432 23.98 1.96 -0.18
C GLU A 432 25.04 2.64 -1.04
N ASP A 433 26.07 1.89 -1.46
CA ASP A 433 27.11 2.37 -2.37
C ASP A 433 26.54 2.92 -3.68
N GLN A 434 25.57 2.20 -4.26
CA GLN A 434 24.91 2.65 -5.49
C GLN A 434 24.12 3.94 -5.27
N LYS A 435 23.44 4.05 -4.14
CA LYS A 435 22.66 5.25 -3.78
C LYS A 435 23.56 6.46 -3.56
N LEU A 436 24.65 6.27 -2.83
CA LEU A 436 25.65 7.29 -2.48
C LEU A 436 26.53 7.68 -3.68
N GLY A 437 26.62 6.85 -4.71
CA GLY A 437 27.50 7.09 -5.85
C GLY A 437 28.97 6.73 -5.58
N LEU A 438 29.23 5.73 -4.74
CA LEU A 438 30.58 5.23 -4.51
C LEU A 438 30.99 4.37 -5.72
N GLY A 439 31.87 4.92 -6.57
CA GLY A 439 32.36 4.25 -7.79
C GLY A 439 31.45 4.35 -9.02
N GLN A 440 30.33 5.08 -8.93
CA GLN A 440 29.39 5.34 -10.02
C GLN A 440 28.58 6.63 -9.75
N LYS A 441 27.79 7.12 -10.72
CA LYS A 441 26.92 8.29 -10.48
C LYS A 441 25.88 7.99 -9.38
N PRO A 442 25.65 8.89 -8.40
CA PRO A 442 24.65 8.69 -7.36
C PRO A 442 23.23 8.61 -7.94
N VAL A 443 22.34 7.94 -7.21
CA VAL A 443 20.91 7.88 -7.58
C VAL A 443 20.26 9.20 -7.18
N SER A 444 20.03 10.07 -8.16
CA SER A 444 19.25 11.29 -8.01
C SER A 444 17.76 11.02 -8.24
N ILE A 445 16.92 11.61 -7.41
CA ILE A 445 15.45 11.55 -7.51
C ILE A 445 14.85 12.90 -7.92
N GLY A 446 15.69 13.92 -8.18
CA GLY A 446 15.24 15.25 -8.56
C GLY A 446 16.30 16.32 -8.32
N THR A 447 15.92 17.59 -8.46
CA THR A 447 16.81 18.74 -8.27
C THR A 447 16.15 19.86 -7.49
N ALA A 448 16.93 20.53 -6.64
CA ALA A 448 16.50 21.68 -5.84
C ALA A 448 16.65 23.01 -6.60
N PHE A 449 15.70 23.92 -6.40
CA PHE A 449 15.66 25.26 -6.99
C PHE A 449 15.28 26.30 -5.93
N TYR A 450 15.67 27.55 -6.14
CA TYR A 450 15.37 28.66 -5.25
C TYR A 450 14.39 29.67 -5.87
N ASP A 451 13.39 30.06 -5.09
CA ASP A 451 12.62 31.28 -5.31
C ASP A 451 13.36 32.45 -4.63
N GLN A 452 14.07 33.24 -5.44
CA GLN A 452 14.84 34.38 -4.95
C GLN A 452 13.96 35.45 -4.28
N GLY A 453 12.67 35.53 -4.63
CA GLY A 453 11.73 36.48 -4.02
C GLY A 453 11.30 36.08 -2.60
N ARG A 454 11.55 34.82 -2.20
CA ARG A 454 11.21 34.31 -0.85
C ARG A 454 12.44 34.01 -0.01
N CYS A 455 13.59 33.76 -0.64
CA CYS A 455 14.81 33.40 0.04
C CYS A 455 15.32 34.58 0.88
N LEU A 456 15.53 34.36 2.18
CA LEU A 456 15.86 35.42 3.15
C LEU A 456 17.14 36.22 2.78
N PRO A 457 18.25 35.57 2.36
CA PRO A 457 19.44 36.27 1.86
C PRO A 457 19.22 37.05 0.56
N TRP A 458 18.34 36.57 -0.33
CA TRP A 458 18.08 37.19 -1.64
C TRP A 458 17.10 38.36 -1.54
N ALA A 459 15.93 38.15 -0.92
CA ALA A 459 14.84 39.11 -0.91
C ALA A 459 14.87 40.10 0.28
N MET A 460 15.29 39.64 1.47
CA MET A 460 15.10 40.39 2.72
C MET A 460 16.41 40.84 3.36
N ALA A 461 17.54 40.66 2.69
CA ALA A 461 18.88 40.93 3.23
C ALA A 461 19.08 40.36 4.65
N THR A 462 18.54 39.16 4.88
CA THR A 462 18.58 38.51 6.18
C THR A 462 19.52 37.30 6.11
N PRO A 463 20.56 37.23 6.96
CA PRO A 463 21.52 36.12 6.95
C PRO A 463 20.84 34.77 7.24
N CYS A 464 21.10 33.77 6.39
CA CYS A 464 20.61 32.40 6.55
C CYS A 464 21.48 31.44 5.75
N ILE A 465 21.93 30.35 6.38
CA ILE A 465 22.81 29.32 5.77
C ILE A 465 22.22 27.90 5.84
N VAL A 466 21.05 27.76 6.46
CA VAL A 466 20.47 26.46 6.87
C VAL A 466 20.43 25.41 5.75
N CYS A 467 20.17 25.80 4.51
CA CYS A 467 20.12 24.86 3.39
C CYS A 467 21.50 24.28 3.01
N GLU A 468 22.57 25.05 3.16
CA GLU A 468 23.95 24.58 2.94
C GLU A 468 24.37 23.63 4.07
N GLU A 469 24.06 23.97 5.33
CA GLU A 469 24.45 23.18 6.49
C GLU A 469 23.82 21.77 6.47
N PHE A 470 22.56 21.70 6.06
CA PHE A 470 21.80 20.45 5.99
C PHE A 470 22.01 19.65 4.71
N CYS A 471 22.74 20.16 3.72
CA CYS A 471 23.00 19.45 2.48
C CYS A 471 23.85 18.20 2.78
N PRO A 472 23.34 16.97 2.53
CA PRO A 472 24.03 15.74 2.95
C PRO A 472 25.10 15.25 1.95
N THR A 473 25.20 15.85 0.77
CA THR A 473 26.15 15.42 -0.26
C THR A 473 27.56 15.89 0.08
N SER A 474 28.58 15.14 -0.34
CA SER A 474 29.98 15.51 -0.19
C SER A 474 30.71 15.28 -1.51
N PRO A 475 31.06 16.32 -2.28
CA PRO A 475 30.89 17.76 -1.99
C PRO A 475 29.41 18.19 -1.87
N LYS A 476 29.16 19.28 -1.13
CA LYS A 476 27.81 19.83 -0.94
C LYS A 476 27.27 20.36 -2.27
N ALA A 477 26.04 19.98 -2.61
CA ALA A 477 25.35 20.46 -3.79
C ALA A 477 24.88 21.92 -3.65
N ILE A 478 24.77 22.42 -2.42
CA ILE A 478 24.40 23.80 -2.13
C ILE A 478 25.67 24.50 -1.66
N TRP A 479 26.02 25.61 -2.30
CA TRP A 479 27.11 26.48 -1.90
C TRP A 479 26.60 27.90 -1.71
N VAL A 480 27.36 28.73 -0.99
CA VAL A 480 26.97 30.10 -0.66
C VAL A 480 27.94 31.11 -1.24
N GLU A 481 27.39 32.18 -1.79
CA GLU A 481 28.10 33.37 -2.21
C GLU A 481 28.02 34.43 -1.10
N GLU A 482 29.17 34.86 -0.59
CA GLU A 482 29.23 35.88 0.45
C GLU A 482 29.18 37.28 -0.16
N VAL A 483 28.14 38.05 0.16
CA VAL A 483 27.90 39.37 -0.41
C VAL A 483 27.51 40.35 0.68
N THR A 484 28.09 41.55 0.66
CA THR A 484 27.66 42.68 1.50
C THR A 484 26.67 43.52 0.73
N ILE A 485 25.44 43.67 1.24
CA ILE A 485 24.37 44.41 0.57
C ILE A 485 23.80 45.50 1.48
N PRO A 486 23.33 46.62 0.92
CA PRO A 486 22.66 47.65 1.68
C PRO A 486 21.22 47.21 2.03
N ARG A 487 20.82 47.40 3.28
CA ARG A 487 19.50 47.10 3.83
C ARG A 487 18.88 48.39 4.35
N ARG A 488 17.65 48.65 3.92
CA ARG A 488 16.85 49.78 4.42
C ARG A 488 16.27 49.45 5.79
N LEU A 489 16.51 50.30 6.79
CA LEU A 489 15.88 50.14 8.09
C LEU A 489 14.39 50.49 8.02
N PRO A 490 13.50 49.75 8.71
CA PRO A 490 12.05 49.99 8.67
C PRO A 490 11.60 51.18 9.56
N ILE A 491 12.55 51.97 10.08
CA ILE A 491 12.27 53.09 10.98
C ILE A 491 12.10 54.35 10.12
N ALA A 492 10.96 55.02 10.26
CA ALA A 492 10.74 56.32 9.64
C ALA A 492 11.70 57.35 10.27
N SER A 493 12.47 58.04 9.45
CA SER A 493 13.28 59.17 9.93
C SER A 493 12.35 60.24 10.49
N GLU A 494 12.63 60.73 11.70
CA GLU A 494 11.82 61.77 12.37
C GLU A 494 11.67 63.05 11.53
N ASP A 495 12.57 63.27 10.55
CA ASP A 495 12.61 64.44 9.66
C ASP A 495 11.89 64.27 8.29
N GLY A 496 11.23 63.14 8.02
CA GLY A 496 10.66 62.86 6.70
C GLY A 496 11.71 62.56 5.60
N LYS A 497 12.96 62.30 5.99
CA LYS A 497 14.04 61.85 5.11
C LYS A 497 13.89 60.36 4.79
N GLU A 498 14.52 59.92 3.70
CA GLU A 498 14.59 58.50 3.37
C GLU A 498 15.18 57.70 4.55
N PRO A 499 14.63 56.50 4.87
CA PRO A 499 15.13 55.68 5.96
C PRO A 499 16.61 55.32 5.80
N GLU A 500 17.32 55.25 6.92
CA GLU A 500 18.75 54.97 6.97
C GLU A 500 19.08 53.60 6.34
N MET A 501 20.14 53.57 5.54
CA MET A 501 20.65 52.36 4.89
C MET A 501 21.82 51.80 5.70
N THR A 502 21.70 50.57 6.17
CA THR A 502 22.78 49.83 6.86
C THR A 502 23.35 48.76 5.96
N THR A 503 24.64 48.47 6.06
CA THR A 503 25.25 47.35 5.33
C THR A 503 25.07 46.04 6.11
N VAL A 504 24.64 44.99 5.42
CA VAL A 504 24.47 43.66 6.01
C VAL A 504 25.22 42.64 5.17
N HIS A 505 25.98 41.79 5.83
CA HIS A 505 26.65 40.64 5.21
C HIS A 505 25.67 39.48 5.09
N VAL A 506 25.46 38.97 3.88
CA VAL A 506 24.54 37.85 3.61
C VAL A 506 25.24 36.73 2.83
N GLN A 507 24.75 35.51 3.02
CA GLN A 507 25.21 34.31 2.34
C GLN A 507 24.12 33.87 1.37
N ARG A 508 24.30 34.15 0.07
CA ARG A 508 23.32 33.83 -0.97
C ARG A 508 23.50 32.39 -1.42
N PRO A 509 22.49 31.51 -1.26
CA PRO A 509 22.64 30.12 -1.63
C PRO A 509 22.45 29.92 -3.14
N HIS A 510 23.22 28.99 -3.69
CA HIS A 510 23.18 28.51 -5.06
C HIS A 510 23.20 26.97 -5.07
N VAL A 511 22.57 26.34 -6.06
CA VAL A 511 22.57 24.87 -6.23
C VAL A 511 23.42 24.50 -7.43
N ASP A 512 24.32 23.54 -7.25
CA ASP A 512 24.95 22.78 -8.33
C ASP A 512 24.08 21.55 -8.68
N PRO A 513 23.41 21.53 -9.84
CA PRO A 513 22.57 20.41 -10.23
C PRO A 513 23.31 19.09 -10.45
N SER A 514 24.62 19.14 -10.72
CA SER A 514 25.42 17.93 -10.97
C SER A 514 25.64 17.10 -9.69
N LEU A 515 25.63 17.78 -8.54
CA LEU A 515 25.79 17.18 -7.21
C LEU A 515 24.45 16.95 -6.50
N CYS A 516 23.40 17.66 -6.91
CA CYS A 516 22.09 17.57 -6.29
C CYS A 516 21.43 16.20 -6.55
N ILE A 517 21.05 15.51 -5.47
CA ILE A 517 20.35 14.23 -5.54
C ILE A 517 18.83 14.33 -5.34
N GLY A 518 18.30 15.54 -5.11
CA GLY A 518 16.86 15.77 -4.93
C GLY A 518 16.27 15.21 -3.63
N CYS A 519 17.06 15.05 -2.57
CA CYS A 519 16.59 14.42 -1.33
C CYS A 519 15.50 15.19 -0.56
N GLY A 520 15.35 16.49 -0.82
CA GLY A 520 14.35 17.35 -0.15
C GLY A 520 14.77 17.89 1.22
N ALA A 521 15.98 17.62 1.70
CA ALA A 521 16.44 18.08 3.02
C ALA A 521 16.39 19.61 3.16
N CYS A 522 16.86 20.34 2.14
CA CYS A 522 16.86 21.80 2.12
C CYS A 522 15.45 22.42 2.21
N GLU A 523 14.46 21.83 1.53
CA GLU A 523 13.06 22.28 1.57
C GLU A 523 12.42 22.02 2.95
N LYS A 524 12.78 20.89 3.58
CA LYS A 524 12.29 20.55 4.92
C LYS A 524 12.70 21.57 5.97
N VAL A 525 13.98 21.97 5.94
CA VAL A 525 14.56 22.85 6.97
C VAL A 525 14.41 24.34 6.66
N CYS A 526 13.87 24.69 5.49
CA CYS A 526 13.67 26.07 5.10
C CYS A 526 12.80 26.81 6.15
N PRO A 527 13.30 27.91 6.76
CA PRO A 527 12.61 28.63 7.83
C PRO A 527 11.38 29.40 7.35
N VAL A 528 11.22 29.59 6.03
CA VAL A 528 10.04 30.22 5.43
C VAL A 528 8.83 29.32 5.62
N GLN A 529 7.79 29.81 6.31
CA GLN A 529 6.65 29.00 6.78
C GLN A 529 5.52 28.81 5.74
N ASP A 530 5.39 29.73 4.77
CA ASP A 530 4.44 29.60 3.64
C ASP A 530 5.01 28.63 2.57
N LYS A 531 5.06 29.01 1.29
CA LYS A 531 5.83 28.22 0.31
C LYS A 531 7.32 28.40 0.60
N PRO A 532 8.08 27.29 0.77
CA PRO A 532 9.49 27.35 1.08
C PRO A 532 10.25 28.06 -0.04
N ALA A 533 11.31 28.77 0.34
CA ALA A 533 12.15 29.49 -0.61
C ALA A 533 13.00 28.55 -1.47
N VAL A 534 13.21 27.31 -1.04
CA VAL A 534 13.85 26.25 -1.80
C VAL A 534 12.86 25.13 -1.99
N TYR A 535 12.74 24.62 -3.21
CA TYR A 535 11.81 23.55 -3.55
C TYR A 535 12.48 22.52 -4.45
N VAL A 536 12.05 21.27 -4.35
CA VAL A 536 12.57 20.17 -5.17
C VAL A 536 11.56 19.78 -6.23
N THR A 537 12.04 19.47 -7.43
CA THR A 537 11.24 18.93 -8.54
C THR A 537 11.89 17.65 -9.05
N ASN A 538 11.14 16.82 -9.78
CA ASN A 538 11.61 15.53 -10.30
C ASN A 538 12.64 15.64 -11.45
N VAL A 539 12.93 16.83 -11.95
CA VAL A 539 13.89 17.04 -13.04
C VAL A 539 15.31 16.62 -12.64
N GLY A 540 16.04 15.98 -13.55
CA GLY A 540 17.39 15.46 -13.31
C GLY A 540 17.42 14.11 -12.59
N GLU A 541 16.27 13.46 -12.42
CA GLU A 541 16.19 12.13 -11.80
C GLU A 541 16.85 11.04 -12.64
N THR A 542 17.54 10.10 -11.98
CA THR A 542 18.29 9.02 -12.64
C THR A 542 17.39 8.04 -13.40
N ARG A 543 16.11 7.93 -13.02
CA ARG A 543 15.18 6.95 -13.60
C ARG A 543 14.65 7.35 -14.98
N SER A 544 14.67 8.63 -15.32
CA SER A 544 14.13 9.16 -16.57
C SER A 544 15.26 9.62 -17.48
N LYS A 545 15.25 9.17 -18.74
CA LYS A 545 16.21 9.61 -19.76
C LYS A 545 15.86 10.96 -20.38
N THR A 546 14.59 11.36 -20.26
CA THR A 546 14.03 12.54 -20.92
C THR A 546 13.83 13.69 -19.94
N ASN A 547 13.65 13.42 -18.65
CA ASN A 547 13.45 14.44 -17.62
C ASN A 547 14.79 15.01 -17.13
N VAL A 548 15.52 15.69 -18.03
CA VAL A 548 16.83 16.32 -17.77
C VAL A 548 16.70 17.84 -17.66
N ILE A 549 17.65 18.48 -16.97
CA ILE A 549 17.64 19.94 -16.76
C ILE A 549 18.14 20.69 -17.99
N LEU A 550 19.22 20.19 -18.61
CA LEU A 550 19.83 20.76 -19.81
C LEU A 550 19.61 19.78 -20.96
N LEU A 551 19.05 20.27 -22.07
CA LEU A 551 18.76 19.46 -23.27
C LEU A 551 20.04 18.96 -23.96
N GLU A 552 21.17 19.65 -23.76
CA GLU A 552 22.44 19.44 -24.50
C GLU A 552 23.12 18.10 -24.19
N ASP A 553 22.87 17.49 -23.01
CA ASP A 553 23.43 16.19 -22.61
C ASP A 553 22.60 15.00 -23.09
N THR A 554 21.49 15.23 -23.80
CA THR A 554 20.72 14.16 -24.41
C THR A 554 21.21 13.91 -25.83
N ASN A 555 21.48 12.64 -26.14
CA ASN A 555 21.86 12.13 -27.46
C ASN A 555 20.76 12.33 -28.55
N TYR A 556 19.93 13.36 -28.45
CA TYR A 556 18.85 13.67 -29.39
C TYR A 556 19.36 14.28 -30.70
N ASN A 557 20.54 14.91 -30.68
CA ASN A 557 21.11 15.65 -31.83
C ASN A 557 22.39 15.02 -32.44
N ARG A 558 22.79 13.80 -32.08
CA ARG A 558 23.86 13.11 -32.81
C ARG A 558 23.23 12.20 -33.88
N PRO A 559 23.39 12.49 -35.19
CA PRO A 559 23.07 11.50 -36.21
C PRO A 559 23.99 10.29 -35.96
N GLY A 560 23.38 9.11 -35.88
CA GLY A 560 24.06 7.84 -35.59
C GLY A 560 25.05 7.40 -36.65
#